data_AF-A0A7W0XSL2-F1
#
_entry.id   AF-A0A7W0XSL2-F1
#
_cell.length_a   1.000
_cell.length_b   1.000
_cell.length_c   1.000
_cell.angle_alpha   90.00
_cell.angle_beta   90.00
_cell.angle_gamma   90.00
#
_symmetry.space_group_name_H-M   'P 1'
#
loop_
_entity.id
_entity.type
_entity.pdbx_description
1 polymer ?
#
loop_
_entity_poly.entity_id
_entity_poly.type
_entity_poly.pdbx_seq_one_letter_code
_entity_poly.pdbx_strand_id
1 'polypeptide(L)'
;MITGYDHFGQLADSLQWDEADIDYSADREAWPQLTNAENTQVLGLLAGFVIAETSVSGQLGSYQVAASDDSMQAVFRAQARDEARHARFFDLVCAEVACVPGTNPAARRDALRTHVSTALVDL
;
A
#
# COMPACT_ATOMS: atom_id res chain seq x y z
N MET A 1 24.42 10.09 -9.84
CA MET A 1 25.01 8.76 -9.56
C MET A 1 24.55 8.36 -8.16
N ILE A 2 23.88 7.23 -8.00
CA ILE A 2 23.42 6.74 -6.68
C ILE A 2 24.67 6.33 -5.90
N THR A 3 24.95 7.00 -4.78
CA THR A 3 26.23 6.93 -4.05
C THR A 3 26.05 6.41 -2.61
N GLY A 4 25.02 5.59 -2.38
CA GLY A 4 24.74 4.98 -1.07
C GLY A 4 23.32 5.24 -0.57
N TYR A 5 23.04 4.81 0.66
CA TYR A 5 21.71 4.93 1.28
C TYR A 5 21.26 6.37 1.50
N ASP A 6 22.18 7.31 1.70
CA ASP A 6 21.86 8.74 1.83
C ASP A 6 21.06 9.28 0.63
N HIS A 7 21.33 8.77 -0.58
CA HIS A 7 20.58 9.16 -1.76
C HIS A 7 19.10 8.75 -1.65
N PHE A 8 18.84 7.54 -1.15
CA PHE A 8 17.47 7.04 -0.95
C PHE A 8 16.78 7.77 0.21
N GLY A 9 17.52 8.13 1.27
CA GLY A 9 16.98 8.97 2.35
C GLY A 9 16.49 10.32 1.84
N GLN A 10 17.33 11.02 1.07
CA GLN A 10 16.97 12.30 0.44
C GLN A 10 15.77 12.16 -0.49
N LEU A 11 15.73 11.09 -1.29
CA LEU A 11 14.61 10.83 -2.19
C LEU A 11 13.32 10.63 -1.41
N ALA A 12 13.33 9.77 -0.39
CA ALA A 12 12.16 9.52 0.45
C ALA A 12 11.64 10.82 1.06
N ASP A 13 12.52 11.64 1.65
CA ASP A 13 12.12 12.91 2.26
C ASP A 13 11.58 13.94 1.24
N SER A 14 12.00 13.86 -0.03
CA SER A 14 11.51 14.76 -1.08
C SER A 14 10.16 14.35 -1.69
N LEU A 15 9.74 13.09 -1.52
CA LEU A 15 8.54 12.51 -2.13
C LEU A 15 7.43 12.27 -1.10
N GLN A 16 7.21 13.22 -0.19
CA GLN A 16 6.16 13.13 0.82
C GLN A 16 4.80 13.56 0.26
N TRP A 17 3.77 12.83 0.67
CA TRP A 17 2.37 13.09 0.38
C TRP A 17 1.49 12.54 1.52
N ASP A 18 0.24 12.99 1.55
CA ASP A 18 -0.80 12.54 2.48
C ASP A 18 -1.94 11.92 1.67
N GLU A 19 -2.23 10.66 1.96
CA GLU A 19 -3.31 9.91 1.32
C GLU A 19 -4.71 10.45 1.63
N ALA A 20 -4.87 11.20 2.73
CA ALA A 20 -6.13 11.83 3.10
C ALA A 20 -6.39 13.16 2.36
N ASP A 21 -5.36 13.78 1.77
CA ASP A 21 -5.47 15.02 0.99
C ASP A 21 -5.82 14.76 -0.49
N ILE A 22 -5.85 13.50 -0.92
CA ILE A 22 -6.22 13.11 -2.29
C ILE A 22 -7.74 13.20 -2.44
N ASP A 23 -8.22 13.94 -3.44
CA ASP A 23 -9.65 13.97 -3.78
C ASP A 23 -10.04 12.75 -4.64
N TYR A 24 -10.72 11.79 -4.03
CA TYR A 24 -11.25 10.59 -4.69
C TYR A 24 -12.61 10.79 -5.38
N SER A 25 -13.13 12.02 -5.50
CA SER A 25 -14.46 12.28 -6.05
C SER A 25 -14.66 11.72 -7.46
N ALA A 26 -13.69 11.95 -8.35
CA ALA A 26 -13.75 11.46 -9.73
C ALA A 26 -13.74 9.93 -9.81
N ASP A 27 -12.91 9.27 -9.01
CA ASP A 27 -12.84 7.81 -8.95
C ASP A 27 -14.15 7.20 -8.43
N ARG A 28 -14.76 7.81 -7.42
CA ARG A 28 -16.09 7.39 -6.90
C ARG A 28 -17.17 7.48 -7.96
N GLU A 29 -17.15 8.52 -8.79
CA GLU A 29 -18.10 8.69 -9.89
C GLU A 29 -17.83 7.71 -11.04
N ALA A 30 -16.56 7.41 -11.31
CA ALA A 30 -16.15 6.52 -12.39
C ALA A 30 -16.33 5.04 -12.07
N TRP A 31 -16.14 4.63 -10.82
CA TRP A 31 -16.20 3.23 -10.39
C TRP A 31 -17.48 2.48 -10.82
N PRO A 32 -18.71 2.99 -10.61
CA PRO A 32 -19.93 2.30 -11.04
C PRO A 32 -20.11 2.25 -12.57
N GLN A 33 -19.28 2.97 -13.34
CA GLN A 33 -19.32 2.98 -14.80
C GLN A 33 -18.45 1.87 -15.42
N LEU A 34 -17.60 1.20 -14.62
CA LEU A 34 -16.79 0.08 -15.07
C LEU A 34 -17.69 -1.10 -15.49
N THR A 35 -17.32 -1.78 -16.57
CA THR A 35 -17.89 -3.09 -16.88
C THR A 35 -17.53 -4.10 -15.79
N ASN A 36 -18.29 -5.19 -15.69
CA ASN A 36 -17.99 -6.25 -14.72
C ASN A 36 -16.57 -6.82 -14.87
N ALA A 37 -16.07 -6.93 -16.10
CA ALA A 37 -14.72 -7.43 -16.38
C ALA A 37 -13.64 -6.45 -15.88
N GLU A 38 -13.81 -5.15 -16.17
CA GLU A 38 -12.90 -4.10 -15.70
C GLU A 38 -12.94 -4.00 -14.17
N ASN A 39 -14.14 -4.00 -13.57
CA ASN A 39 -14.29 -3.98 -12.12
C ASN A 39 -13.57 -5.17 -11.47
N THR A 40 -13.78 -6.39 -11.99
CA THR A 40 -13.10 -7.60 -11.48
C THR A 40 -11.58 -7.46 -11.57
N GLN A 41 -11.07 -6.96 -12.71
CA GLN A 41 -9.64 -6.79 -12.91
C GLN A 41 -9.03 -5.74 -11.98
N VAL A 42 -9.65 -4.56 -11.88
CA VAL A 42 -9.16 -3.47 -11.03
C VAL A 42 -9.28 -3.84 -9.55
N LEU A 43 -10.38 -4.46 -9.13
CA LEU A 43 -10.55 -4.95 -7.76
C LEU A 43 -9.51 -6.02 -7.40
N GLY A 44 -9.16 -6.90 -8.33
CA GLY A 44 -8.08 -7.87 -8.14
C GLY A 44 -6.71 -7.22 -7.92
N LEU A 45 -6.41 -6.13 -8.66
CA LEU A 45 -5.19 -5.35 -8.46
C LEU A 45 -5.19 -4.65 -7.09
N LEU A 46 -6.29 -4.00 -6.72
CA LEU A 46 -6.44 -3.36 -5.41
C LEU A 46 -6.29 -4.38 -4.26
N ALA A 47 -6.91 -5.56 -4.39
CA ALA A 47 -6.77 -6.65 -3.43
C ALA A 47 -5.30 -7.08 -3.28
N GLY A 48 -4.58 -7.18 -4.40
CA GLY A 48 -3.17 -7.51 -4.43
C GLY A 48 -2.32 -6.49 -3.66
N PHE A 49 -2.52 -5.21 -3.93
CA PHE A 49 -1.82 -4.13 -3.23
C PHE A 49 -2.13 -4.11 -1.73
N VAL A 50 -3.40 -4.15 -1.33
CA VAL A 50 -3.77 -4.14 0.11
C VAL A 50 -3.07 -5.27 0.88
N ILE A 51 -3.00 -6.48 0.31
CA ILE A 51 -2.36 -7.63 0.95
C ILE A 51 -0.84 -7.47 0.97
N ALA A 52 -0.24 -7.13 -0.18
CA ALA A 52 1.21 -7.03 -0.32
C ALA A 52 1.80 -5.89 0.51
N GLU A 53 1.24 -4.68 0.44
CA GLU A 53 1.74 -3.51 1.17
C GLU A 53 1.66 -3.71 2.68
N THR A 54 0.58 -4.35 3.16
CA THR A 54 0.45 -4.70 4.59
C THR A 54 1.52 -5.70 5.03
N SER A 55 1.86 -6.69 4.19
CA SER A 55 2.89 -7.67 4.49
C SER A 55 4.29 -7.03 4.49
N VAL A 56 4.64 -6.24 3.47
CA VAL A 56 5.93 -5.55 3.37
C VAL A 56 6.14 -4.59 4.53
N SER A 57 5.15 -3.75 4.85
CA SER A 57 5.21 -2.82 5.98
C SER A 57 5.48 -3.54 7.31
N GLY A 58 4.89 -4.73 7.51
CA GLY A 58 5.12 -5.56 8.69
C GLY A 58 6.52 -6.20 8.76
N GLN A 59 7.17 -6.43 7.61
CA GLN A 59 8.45 -7.12 7.54
C GLN A 59 9.68 -6.19 7.61
N LEU A 60 9.54 -4.90 7.25
CA LEU A 60 10.65 -3.93 7.18
C LEU A 60 11.39 -3.71 8.51
N GLY A 61 10.73 -3.95 9.65
CA GLY A 61 11.39 -3.86 10.97
C GLY A 61 12.57 -4.83 11.12
N SER A 62 12.50 -6.01 10.49
CA SER A 62 13.60 -6.99 10.54
C SER A 62 14.86 -6.48 9.82
N TYR A 63 14.68 -5.79 8.68
CA TYR A 63 15.76 -5.17 7.94
C TYR A 63 16.37 -3.98 8.69
N GLN A 64 15.54 -3.21 9.39
CA GLN A 64 16.02 -2.13 10.25
C GLN A 64 16.93 -2.64 11.38
N VAL A 65 16.61 -3.80 11.97
CA VAL A 65 17.45 -4.44 13.00
C VAL A 65 18.75 -5.00 12.41
N ALA A 66 18.71 -5.50 11.18
CA ALA A 66 19.85 -6.08 10.48
C ALA A 66 20.74 -5.05 9.74
N ALA A 67 20.39 -3.76 9.78
CA ALA A 67 21.13 -2.71 9.07
C ALA A 67 22.60 -2.62 9.52
N SER A 68 23.51 -2.48 8.57
CA SER A 68 24.96 -2.44 8.82
C SER A 68 25.45 -1.11 9.38
N ASP A 69 24.69 -0.04 9.17
CA ASP A 69 25.02 1.33 9.54
C ASP A 69 23.76 2.19 9.66
N ASP A 70 23.93 3.39 10.21
CA ASP A 70 22.83 4.31 10.51
C ASP A 70 22.11 4.82 9.26
N SER A 71 22.82 4.97 8.13
CA SER A 71 22.23 5.46 6.88
C SER A 71 21.27 4.42 6.28
N MET A 72 21.69 3.14 6.28
CA MET A 72 20.84 2.02 5.89
C MET A 72 19.63 1.88 6.82
N GLN A 73 19.87 2.02 8.13
CA GLN A 73 18.79 1.95 9.11
C GLN A 73 17.76 3.08 8.92
N ALA A 74 18.22 4.30 8.63
CA ALA A 74 17.35 5.45 8.35
C ALA A 74 16.49 5.22 7.09
N VAL A 75 17.07 4.63 6.04
CA VAL A 75 16.32 4.29 4.82
C VAL A 75 15.25 3.24 5.10
N PHE A 76 15.53 2.18 5.85
CA PHE A 76 14.48 1.20 6.19
C PHE A 76 13.36 1.79 7.04
N ARG A 77 13.66 2.75 7.93
CA ARG A 77 12.61 3.50 8.64
C ARG A 77 11.77 4.36 7.68
N ALA A 78 12.41 5.03 6.73
CA ALA A 78 11.71 5.81 5.72
C ALA A 78 10.81 4.93 4.85
N GLN A 79 11.31 3.78 4.39
CA GLN A 79 10.51 2.79 3.67
C GLN A 79 9.33 2.30 4.53
N ALA A 80 9.54 1.95 5.80
CA ALA A 80 8.45 1.47 6.65
C ALA A 80 7.32 2.51 6.80
N ARG A 81 7.68 3.79 6.93
CA ARG A 81 6.74 4.91 6.94
C ARG A 81 5.98 5.00 5.61
N ASP A 82 6.69 4.91 4.49
CA ASP A 82 6.12 5.07 3.16
C ASP A 82 5.20 3.88 2.79
N GLU A 83 5.57 2.63 3.12
CA GLU A 83 4.69 1.47 2.93
C GLU A 83 3.47 1.50 3.85
N ALA A 84 3.61 2.00 5.08
CA ALA A 84 2.46 2.22 5.94
C ALA A 84 1.50 3.26 5.32
N ARG A 85 2.01 4.28 4.62
CA ARG A 85 1.21 5.24 3.86
C ARG A 85 0.54 4.58 2.65
N HIS A 86 1.26 3.77 1.87
CA HIS A 86 0.69 3.02 0.75
C HIS A 86 -0.46 2.10 1.21
N ALA A 87 -0.27 1.39 2.32
CA ALA A 87 -1.31 0.54 2.89
C ALA A 87 -2.58 1.33 3.27
N ARG A 88 -2.44 2.53 3.85
CA ARG A 88 -3.58 3.42 4.16
C ARG A 88 -4.23 3.97 2.91
N PHE A 89 -3.45 4.37 1.90
CA PHE A 89 -3.97 4.80 0.61
C PHE A 89 -4.85 3.74 -0.05
N PHE A 90 -4.35 2.51 -0.20
CA PHE A 90 -5.13 1.44 -0.83
C PHE A 90 -6.35 1.06 0.00
N ASP A 91 -6.26 1.13 1.32
CA ASP A 91 -7.41 0.94 2.20
C ASP A 91 -8.49 2.03 2.00
N LEU A 92 -8.10 3.31 1.87
CA LEU A 92 -9.02 4.42 1.56
C LEU A 92 -9.67 4.23 0.18
N VAL A 93 -8.91 3.87 -0.85
CA VAL A 93 -9.46 3.57 -2.18
C VAL A 93 -10.46 2.40 -2.10
N CYS A 94 -10.12 1.33 -1.37
CA CYS A 94 -11.04 0.21 -1.18
C CYS A 94 -12.32 0.63 -0.43
N ALA A 95 -12.21 1.49 0.58
CA ALA A 95 -13.34 1.93 1.39
C ALA A 95 -14.24 2.93 0.64
N GLU A 96 -13.65 3.95 0.04
CA GLU A 96 -14.37 5.11 -0.49
C GLU A 96 -14.75 4.95 -1.96
N VAL A 97 -13.92 4.30 -2.77
CA VAL A 97 -14.12 4.14 -4.22
C VAL A 97 -14.74 2.79 -4.53
N ALA A 98 -14.07 1.71 -4.13
CA ALA A 98 -14.49 0.36 -4.47
C ALA A 98 -15.61 -0.19 -3.57
N CYS A 99 -15.96 0.53 -2.50
CA CYS A 99 -16.99 0.16 -1.53
C CYS A 99 -16.83 -1.26 -0.96
N VAL A 100 -15.59 -1.69 -0.73
CA VAL A 100 -15.27 -3.00 -0.16
C VAL A 100 -15.83 -3.07 1.26
N PRO A 101 -16.58 -4.14 1.61
CA PRO A 101 -17.21 -4.24 2.92
C PRO A 101 -16.18 -4.42 4.05
N GLY A 102 -16.41 -3.77 5.19
CA GLY A 102 -15.60 -3.92 6.40
C GLY A 102 -15.55 -2.62 7.21
N THR A 103 -15.65 -2.74 8.54
CA THR A 103 -15.68 -1.57 9.45
C THR A 103 -14.30 -0.99 9.75
N ASN A 104 -13.22 -1.67 9.34
CA ASN A 104 -11.84 -1.28 9.54
C ASN A 104 -10.94 -1.91 8.45
N PRO A 105 -9.66 -1.50 8.35
CA PRO A 105 -8.76 -1.98 7.31
C PRO A 105 -8.56 -3.50 7.30
N ALA A 106 -8.47 -4.12 8.49
CA ALA A 106 -8.28 -5.56 8.60
C ALA A 106 -9.48 -6.34 8.04
N ALA A 107 -10.71 -5.90 8.35
CA ALA A 107 -11.93 -6.53 7.85
C ALA A 107 -12.05 -6.42 6.32
N ARG A 108 -11.68 -5.26 5.73
CA ARG A 108 -11.65 -5.08 4.28
C ARG A 108 -10.59 -5.95 3.62
N ARG A 109 -9.39 -6.00 4.20
CA ARG A 109 -8.33 -6.91 3.74
C ARG A 109 -8.81 -8.36 3.72
N ASP A 110 -9.52 -8.81 4.75
CA ASP A 110 -10.05 -10.18 4.82
C ASP A 110 -11.07 -10.45 3.70
N ALA A 111 -11.94 -9.48 3.40
CA ALA A 111 -12.86 -9.56 2.25
C ALA A 111 -12.13 -9.62 0.90
N LEU A 112 -10.96 -8.97 0.78
CA LEU A 112 -10.17 -8.95 -0.46
C LEU A 112 -9.38 -10.24 -0.71
N ARG A 113 -9.17 -11.10 0.30
CA ARG A 113 -8.37 -12.35 0.16
C ARG A 113 -8.94 -13.30 -0.91
N THR A 114 -10.24 -13.26 -1.19
CA THR A 114 -10.87 -14.11 -2.21
C THR A 114 -10.60 -13.66 -3.65
N HIS A 115 -10.03 -12.46 -3.84
CA HIS A 115 -9.76 -11.88 -5.15
C HIS A 115 -8.33 -12.13 -5.65
N VAL A 116 -7.50 -12.81 -4.86
CA VAL A 116 -6.10 -13.07 -5.15
C VAL A 116 -5.76 -14.55 -4.98
N SER A 117 -4.57 -14.96 -5.44
CA SER A 117 -4.10 -16.33 -5.24
C SER A 117 -3.74 -16.60 -3.78
N THR A 118 -3.87 -17.85 -3.34
CA THR A 118 -3.43 -18.27 -2.01
C THR A 118 -1.94 -18.00 -1.77
N ALA A 119 -1.11 -18.10 -2.82
CA ALA A 119 0.31 -17.81 -2.73
C ALA A 119 0.60 -16.36 -2.29
N LEU A 120 -0.23 -15.39 -2.71
CA LEU A 120 -0.08 -14.00 -2.27
C LEU A 120 -0.58 -13.80 -0.84
N VAL A 121 -1.63 -14.54 -0.49
CA VAL A 121 -2.30 -14.48 0.81
C VAL A 121 -1.43 -15.01 1.95
N ASP A 122 -0.51 -15.91 1.63
CA ASP A 122 0.38 -16.61 2.55
C ASP A 122 1.77 -15.93 2.69
N LEU A 123 1.97 -14.74 2.12
CA LEU A 123 3.19 -13.91 2.29
C LEU A 123 3.36 -13.39 3.72
#